data_AF-A0A3N4UX21-F1
#
_entry.id   AF-A0A3N4UX21-F1
#
_cell.length_a   1.000
_cell.length_b   1.000
_cell.length_c   1.000
_cell.angle_alpha   90.00
_cell.angle_beta   90.00
_cell.angle_gamma   90.00
#
_symmetry.space_group_name_H-M   'P 1'
#
loop_
_entity.id
_entity.type
_entity.pdbx_description
1 polymer ?
#
loop_
_entity_poly.entity_id
_entity_poly.type
_entity_poly.pdbx_seq_one_letter_code
_entity_poly.pdbx_strand_id
1 'polypeptide(L)'
;MSRERPILRPMMDTLRRAIEHGTEDELGVAILRLNDAKALLAALAGDPAGETLPDVQARTITLAELQAMCPPPAWMQAEEAAALERLFAIAQSDTGQARRAARFLLAWWNAGRFGGFNLTDLWGVDADVARDMHTVFGLVARVHRYPDTLGFGERLQAIARVRLDREEEP
;
A
#
# COMPACT_ATOMS: atom_id res chain seq x y z
N MET A 1 10.24 -36.40 0.30
CA MET A 1 11.02 -35.66 -0.72
C MET A 1 10.08 -35.25 -1.85
N SER A 2 9.36 -34.14 -1.69
CA SER A 2 8.41 -33.66 -2.69
C SER A 2 9.14 -33.20 -3.95
N ARG A 3 8.88 -33.85 -5.07
CA ARG A 3 9.29 -33.41 -6.40
C ARG A 3 8.47 -32.17 -6.76
N GLU A 4 9.03 -30.99 -6.57
CA GLU A 4 8.50 -29.77 -7.18
C GLU A 4 8.41 -29.99 -8.69
N ARG A 5 7.21 -29.81 -9.26
CA ARG A 5 7.00 -29.96 -10.70
C ARG A 5 7.84 -28.90 -11.43
N PRO A 6 8.69 -29.27 -12.41
CA PRO A 6 9.76 -28.42 -12.95
C PRO A 6 9.29 -27.15 -13.67
N ILE A 7 7.98 -27.00 -13.92
CA ILE A 7 7.37 -25.87 -14.61
C ILE A 7 7.06 -24.70 -13.65
N LEU A 8 6.95 -24.95 -12.35
CA LEU A 8 6.55 -23.93 -11.37
C LEU A 8 7.69 -23.00 -10.94
N ARG A 9 8.94 -23.46 -10.97
CA ARG A 9 10.11 -22.66 -10.56
C ARG A 9 10.34 -21.42 -11.44
N PRO A 10 10.38 -21.54 -12.79
CA PRO A 10 10.55 -20.38 -13.66
C PRO A 10 9.43 -19.34 -13.51
N MET A 11 8.20 -19.82 -13.28
CA MET A 11 7.02 -18.97 -13.06
C MET A 11 7.12 -18.22 -11.72
N MET A 12 7.49 -18.92 -10.64
CA MET A 12 7.68 -18.32 -9.31
C MET A 12 8.83 -17.30 -9.30
N ASP A 13 9.92 -17.56 -10.02
CA ASP A 13 11.05 -16.62 -10.14
C ASP A 13 10.72 -15.39 -11.01
N THR A 14 9.76 -15.53 -11.92
CA THR A 14 9.26 -14.41 -12.74
C THR A 14 8.29 -13.54 -11.93
N LEU A 15 7.36 -14.16 -11.20
CA LEU A 15 6.45 -13.46 -10.28
C LEU A 15 7.21 -12.75 -9.17
N ARG A 16 8.23 -13.42 -8.60
CA ARG A 16 9.08 -12.82 -7.57
C ARG A 16 9.85 -11.61 -8.08
N ARG A 17 10.41 -11.66 -9.29
CA ARG A 17 11.06 -10.50 -9.92
C ARG A 17 10.10 -9.36 -10.26
N ALA A 18 8.88 -9.67 -10.72
CA ALA A 18 7.86 -8.66 -11.00
C ALA A 18 7.36 -7.96 -9.73
N ILE A 19 7.27 -8.69 -8.60
CA ILE A 19 6.92 -8.13 -7.29
C ILE A 19 8.08 -7.31 -6.71
N GLU A 20 9.33 -7.75 -6.92
CA GLU A 20 10.50 -7.08 -6.36
C GLU A 20 10.87 -5.80 -7.13
N HIS A 21 10.64 -5.71 -8.45
CA HIS A 21 11.15 -4.61 -9.30
C HIS A 21 10.13 -3.98 -10.29
N GLY A 22 8.86 -4.42 -10.33
CA GLY A 22 7.94 -4.07 -11.42
C GLY A 22 7.19 -2.74 -11.24
N THR A 23 7.32 -1.86 -12.23
CA THR A 23 6.39 -0.77 -12.53
C THR A 23 4.99 -1.31 -12.86
N GLU A 24 3.92 -0.54 -12.62
CA GLU A 24 2.50 -0.96 -12.74
C GLU A 24 2.16 -1.74 -14.03
N ASP A 25 2.80 -1.43 -15.15
CA ASP A 25 2.64 -2.15 -16.43
C ASP A 25 3.10 -3.61 -16.40
N GLU A 26 4.16 -3.93 -15.65
CA GLU A 26 4.68 -5.31 -15.55
C GLU A 26 3.76 -6.19 -14.68
N LEU A 27 3.13 -5.61 -13.67
CA LEU A 27 2.11 -6.28 -12.86
C LEU A 27 0.83 -6.52 -13.68
N GLY A 28 0.42 -5.55 -14.50
CA GLY A 28 -0.69 -5.71 -15.44
C GLY A 28 -0.46 -6.84 -16.43
N VAL A 29 0.74 -6.92 -17.02
CA VAL A 29 1.12 -8.02 -17.93
C VAL A 29 1.22 -9.36 -17.20
N ALA A 30 1.73 -9.40 -15.97
CA ALA A 30 1.78 -10.62 -15.16
C ALA A 30 0.38 -11.16 -14.82
N ILE A 31 -0.56 -10.27 -14.50
CA ILE A 31 -1.97 -10.62 -14.26
C ILE A 31 -2.63 -11.13 -15.54
N LEU A 32 -2.38 -10.48 -16.69
CA LEU A 32 -2.90 -10.95 -17.98
C LEU A 32 -2.36 -12.34 -18.32
N ARG A 33 -1.05 -12.56 -18.14
CA ARG A 33 -0.39 -13.86 -18.37
C ARG A 33 -0.91 -14.96 -17.45
N LEU A 34 -1.27 -14.63 -16.22
CA LEU A 34 -1.91 -15.56 -15.28
C LEU A 34 -3.33 -15.93 -15.71
N ASN A 35 -4.11 -14.96 -16.21
CA ASN A 35 -5.43 -15.23 -16.75
C ASN A 35 -5.37 -16.10 -18.02
N ASP A 36 -4.43 -15.80 -18.91
CA ASP A 36 -4.20 -16.61 -20.12
C ASP A 36 -3.73 -18.02 -19.76
N ALA A 37 -2.81 -18.17 -18.79
CA ALA A 37 -2.37 -19.48 -18.31
C ALA A 37 -3.50 -20.28 -17.64
N LYS A 38 -4.44 -19.60 -16.96
CA LYS A 38 -5.63 -20.22 -16.38
C LYS A 38 -6.60 -20.70 -17.47
N ALA A 39 -6.78 -19.92 -18.52
CA ALA A 39 -7.56 -20.31 -19.70
C ALA A 39 -6.91 -21.50 -20.45
N LEU A 40 -5.58 -21.51 -20.54
CA LEU A 40 -4.82 -22.58 -21.20
C LEU A 40 -4.82 -23.88 -20.37
N LEU A 41 -4.77 -23.79 -19.05
CA LEU A 41 -4.99 -24.91 -18.13
C LEU A 41 -6.41 -25.48 -18.22
N ALA A 42 -7.42 -24.61 -18.38
CA ALA A 42 -8.80 -25.04 -18.61
C ALA A 42 -8.98 -25.73 -19.98
N ALA A 43 -8.31 -25.23 -21.03
CA ALA A 43 -8.32 -25.83 -22.35
C ALA A 43 -7.59 -27.19 -22.40
N LEU A 44 -6.48 -27.34 -21.68
CA LEU A 44 -5.74 -28.59 -21.56
C LEU A 44 -6.44 -29.63 -20.68
N ALA A 45 -7.34 -29.20 -19.79
CA ALA A 45 -8.13 -30.08 -18.93
C ALA A 45 -9.29 -30.80 -19.65
N GLY A 46 -9.57 -30.45 -20.92
CA GLY A 46 -10.44 -31.23 -21.79
C GLY A 46 -11.89 -31.34 -21.31
N ASP A 47 -12.58 -30.22 -21.13
CA ASP A 47 -14.05 -30.21 -21.05
C ASP A 47 -14.65 -28.92 -21.66
N PRO A 48 -15.12 -28.96 -22.92
CA PRO A 48 -15.83 -27.85 -23.52
C PRO A 48 -17.33 -27.96 -23.22
N ALA A 49 -17.81 -27.07 -22.36
CA ALA A 49 -19.23 -26.81 -22.10
C ALA A 49 -20.01 -27.93 -21.40
N GLY A 50 -20.20 -27.80 -20.07
CA GLY A 50 -21.15 -28.67 -19.39
C GLY A 50 -21.37 -28.41 -17.90
N GLU A 51 -20.34 -28.00 -17.16
CA GLU A 51 -20.51 -27.71 -15.73
C GLU A 51 -20.50 -26.20 -15.50
N THR A 52 -21.67 -25.71 -15.10
CA THR A 52 -21.87 -24.41 -14.48
C THR A 52 -20.71 -24.13 -13.53
N LEU A 53 -19.92 -23.10 -13.85
CA LEU A 53 -19.06 -22.45 -12.87
C LEU A 53 -19.93 -22.26 -11.62
N PRO A 54 -19.52 -22.75 -10.44
CA PRO A 54 -20.30 -22.56 -9.23
C PRO A 54 -20.60 -21.07 -9.13
N ASP A 55 -21.86 -20.72 -8.86
CA ASP A 55 -22.32 -19.34 -8.68
C ASP A 55 -21.32 -18.62 -7.78
N VAL A 56 -20.38 -17.87 -8.38
CA VAL A 56 -19.35 -17.13 -7.66
C VAL A 56 -20.09 -15.90 -7.16
N GLN A 57 -20.84 -16.10 -6.07
CA GLN A 57 -21.51 -15.02 -5.40
C GLN A 57 -20.42 -14.02 -5.02
N ALA A 58 -20.42 -12.87 -5.70
CA ALA A 58 -19.56 -11.76 -5.38
C ALA A 58 -19.93 -11.30 -3.96
N ARG A 59 -19.30 -11.94 -2.98
CA ARG A 59 -19.50 -11.61 -1.57
C ARG A 59 -18.86 -10.25 -1.35
N THR A 60 -19.64 -9.33 -0.80
CA THR A 60 -19.10 -8.07 -0.26
C THR A 60 -18.11 -8.43 0.85
N ILE A 61 -16.82 -8.35 0.53
CA ILE A 61 -15.73 -8.50 1.49
C ILE A 61 -15.67 -7.25 2.35
N THR A 62 -15.57 -7.44 3.66
CA THR A 62 -15.32 -6.33 4.59
C THR A 62 -13.90 -5.83 4.41
N LEU A 63 -13.65 -4.55 4.75
CA LEU A 63 -12.31 -3.97 4.69
C LEU A 63 -11.29 -4.78 5.52
N ALA A 64 -11.71 -5.33 6.66
CA ALA A 64 -10.89 -6.21 7.50
C ALA A 64 -10.54 -7.55 6.81
N GLU A 65 -11.48 -8.14 6.07
CA GLU A 65 -11.23 -9.37 5.30
C GLU A 65 -10.29 -9.09 4.11
N LEU A 66 -10.48 -7.96 3.41
CA LEU A 66 -9.57 -7.54 2.35
C LEU A 66 -8.14 -7.32 2.88
N GLN A 67 -8.01 -6.71 4.07
CA GLN A 67 -6.72 -6.52 4.76
C GLN A 67 -6.09 -7.84 5.21
N ALA A 68 -6.88 -8.85 5.57
CA ALA A 68 -6.35 -10.19 5.87
C ALA A 68 -5.83 -10.91 4.62
N MET A 69 -6.41 -10.64 3.45
CA MET A 69 -6.00 -11.22 2.17
C MET A 69 -4.73 -10.58 1.59
N CYS A 70 -4.49 -9.30 1.89
CA CYS A 70 -3.24 -8.60 1.59
C CYS A 70 -2.57 -8.25 2.92
N PRO A 71 -1.89 -9.21 3.58
CA PRO A 71 -1.34 -8.99 4.90
C PRO A 71 -0.39 -7.78 4.86
N PRO A 72 -0.45 -6.89 5.86
CA PRO A 72 0.53 -5.82 5.95
C PRO A 72 1.93 -6.45 5.95
N PRO A 73 2.94 -5.75 5.40
CA PRO A 73 4.28 -6.31 5.34
C PRO A 73 4.70 -6.75 6.74
N ALA A 74 5.43 -7.87 6.89
CA ALA A 74 5.65 -8.54 8.17
C ALA A 74 6.23 -7.66 9.31
N TRP A 75 6.70 -6.46 8.98
CA TRP A 75 7.21 -5.46 9.91
C TRP A 75 6.18 -4.36 10.29
N MET A 76 4.96 -4.39 9.78
CA MET A 76 3.85 -3.46 10.03
C MET A 76 2.60 -4.22 10.47
N GLN A 77 1.91 -3.71 11.48
CA GLN A 77 0.64 -4.23 11.97
C GLN A 77 -0.53 -3.68 11.14
N ALA A 78 -1.66 -4.39 11.12
CA ALA A 78 -2.81 -4.00 10.31
C ALA A 78 -3.36 -2.61 10.68
N GLU A 79 -3.38 -2.28 11.98
CA GLU A 79 -3.82 -0.97 12.47
C GLU A 79 -2.87 0.16 12.04
N GLU A 80 -1.56 -0.10 12.07
CA GLU A 80 -0.54 0.86 11.62
C GLU A 80 -0.66 1.13 10.11
N ALA A 81 -0.88 0.07 9.32
CA ALA A 81 -1.12 0.20 7.88
C ALA A 81 -2.40 1.01 7.61
N ALA A 82 -3.49 0.67 8.27
CA ALA A 82 -4.76 1.36 8.09
C ALA A 82 -4.70 2.84 8.52
N ALA A 83 -4.02 3.15 9.62
CA ALA A 83 -3.79 4.52 10.08
C ALA A 83 -2.95 5.30 9.07
N LEU A 84 -1.85 4.71 8.58
CA LEU A 84 -0.98 5.33 7.60
C LEU A 84 -1.71 5.61 6.27
N GLU A 85 -2.52 4.67 5.80
CA GLU A 85 -3.35 4.87 4.60
C GLU A 85 -4.32 6.05 4.75
N ARG A 86 -5.01 6.14 5.90
CA ARG A 86 -5.90 7.28 6.18
C ARG A 86 -5.15 8.60 6.23
N LEU A 87 -3.98 8.65 6.86
CA LEU A 87 -3.16 9.85 6.90
C LEU A 87 -2.69 10.27 5.51
N PHE A 88 -2.29 9.34 4.65
CA PHE A 88 -1.95 9.65 3.26
C PHE A 88 -3.14 10.21 2.48
N ALA A 89 -4.33 9.66 2.66
CA ALA A 89 -5.54 10.19 2.03
C ALA A 89 -5.84 11.62 2.50
N ILE A 90 -5.79 11.86 3.81
CA ILE A 90 -6.01 13.19 4.40
C ILE A 90 -4.95 14.19 3.92
N ALA A 91 -3.68 13.79 3.92
CA ALA A 91 -2.57 14.65 3.54
C ALA A 91 -2.62 15.11 2.08
N GLN A 92 -3.35 14.41 1.21
CA GLN A 92 -3.56 14.81 -0.19
C GLN A 92 -4.77 15.76 -0.38
N SER A 93 -5.62 15.92 0.64
CA SER A 93 -6.76 16.86 0.60
C SER A 93 -6.34 18.32 0.81
N ASP A 94 -7.29 19.25 0.77
CA ASP A 94 -7.02 20.70 0.92
C ASP A 94 -7.72 21.28 2.17
N THR A 95 -7.35 20.76 3.34
CA THR A 95 -7.89 21.21 4.64
C THR A 95 -6.78 21.64 5.59
N GLY A 96 -7.14 22.35 6.66
CA GLY A 96 -6.20 22.69 7.74
C GLY A 96 -5.56 21.45 8.37
N GLN A 97 -6.33 20.38 8.56
CA GLN A 97 -5.81 19.12 9.06
C GLN A 97 -4.96 18.35 8.03
N ALA A 98 -5.24 18.51 6.73
CA ALA A 98 -4.40 17.96 5.67
C ALA A 98 -2.97 18.50 5.72
N ARG A 99 -2.80 19.79 6.03
CA ARG A 99 -1.48 20.42 6.20
C ARG A 99 -0.73 19.83 7.39
N ARG A 100 -1.43 19.61 8.50
CA ARG A 100 -0.84 19.00 9.72
C ARG A 100 -0.46 17.53 9.50
N ALA A 101 -1.32 16.75 8.84
CA ALA A 101 -1.05 15.36 8.45
C ALA A 101 0.16 15.25 7.51
N ALA A 102 0.22 16.09 6.47
CA ALA A 102 1.37 16.12 5.58
C ALA A 102 2.66 16.51 6.31
N ARG A 103 2.63 17.53 7.18
CA ARG A 103 3.81 17.95 7.94
C ARG A 103 4.33 16.81 8.81
N PHE A 104 3.43 16.08 9.48
CA PHE A 104 3.80 14.89 10.25
C PHE A 104 4.52 13.84 9.39
N LEU A 105 3.93 13.45 8.25
CA LEU A 105 4.49 12.44 7.35
C LEU A 105 5.83 12.89 6.71
N LEU A 106 5.92 14.14 6.30
CA LEU A 106 7.14 14.70 5.71
C LEU A 106 8.25 14.92 6.76
N ALA A 107 7.91 15.28 7.99
CA ALA A 107 8.86 15.39 9.09
C ALA A 107 9.47 14.02 9.45
N TRP A 108 8.66 12.95 9.42
CA TRP A 108 9.18 11.58 9.55
C TRP A 108 10.13 11.24 8.40
N TRP A 109 9.82 11.63 7.16
CA TRP A 109 10.68 11.34 6.02
C TRP A 109 12.01 12.10 6.07
N ASN A 110 11.96 13.42 6.25
CA ASN A 110 13.15 14.25 6.36
C ASN A 110 12.83 15.62 7.00
N ALA A 111 12.95 15.71 8.32
CA ALA A 111 12.73 16.96 9.05
C ALA A 111 13.70 18.09 8.68
N GLY A 112 14.92 17.76 8.22
CA GLY A 112 15.89 18.77 7.79
C GLY A 112 15.49 19.48 6.49
N ARG A 113 14.77 18.77 5.61
CA ARG A 113 14.28 19.31 4.32
C ARG A 113 12.87 19.88 4.41
N PHE A 114 11.98 19.21 5.11
CA PHE A 114 10.54 19.54 5.11
C PHE A 114 10.06 20.20 6.42
N GLY A 115 10.98 20.46 7.35
CA GLY A 115 10.66 20.97 8.67
C GLY A 115 10.21 19.89 9.65
N GLY A 116 10.26 20.22 10.94
CA GLY A 116 9.82 19.33 12.00
C GLY A 116 8.30 19.31 12.18
N PHE A 117 7.84 18.41 13.05
CA PHE A 117 6.44 18.35 13.50
C PHE A 117 6.32 18.91 14.93
N ASN A 118 5.39 19.83 15.15
CA ASN A 118 5.08 20.34 16.48
C ASN A 118 3.97 19.49 17.12
N LEU A 119 4.19 18.95 18.32
CA LEU A 119 3.19 18.11 19.01
C LEU A 119 1.87 18.87 19.29
N THR A 120 1.90 20.19 19.44
CA THR A 120 0.66 20.97 19.57
C THR A 120 -0.15 21.02 18.28
N ASP A 121 0.39 20.58 17.15
CA ASP A 121 -0.38 20.44 15.92
C ASP A 121 -1.50 19.41 16.06
N LEU A 122 -1.41 18.47 17.02
CA LEU A 122 -2.47 17.52 17.35
C LEU A 122 -3.75 18.20 17.88
N TRP A 123 -3.66 19.42 18.41
CA TRP A 123 -4.85 20.16 18.88
C TRP A 123 -5.70 20.71 17.73
N GLY A 124 -5.14 20.76 16.52
CA GLY A 124 -5.78 21.34 15.34
C GLY A 124 -6.27 20.31 14.32
N VAL A 125 -6.43 19.05 14.72
CA VAL A 125 -6.98 17.96 13.89
C VAL A 125 -8.10 17.24 14.63
N ASP A 126 -8.95 16.53 13.89
CA ASP A 126 -10.00 15.71 14.49
C ASP A 126 -9.40 14.58 15.34
N ALA A 127 -10.13 14.12 16.36
CA ALA A 127 -9.65 13.12 17.32
C ALA A 127 -9.22 11.80 16.64
N ASP A 128 -9.88 11.41 15.55
CA ASP A 128 -9.52 10.20 14.79
C ASP A 128 -8.21 10.39 14.03
N VAL A 129 -7.96 11.58 13.48
CA VAL A 129 -6.70 11.91 12.81
C VAL A 129 -5.55 11.95 13.82
N ALA A 130 -5.78 12.53 15.01
CA ALA A 130 -4.80 12.52 16.09
C ALA A 130 -4.45 11.08 16.54
N ARG A 131 -5.45 10.19 16.61
CA ARG A 131 -5.23 8.77 16.91
C ARG A 131 -4.40 8.09 15.84
N ASP A 132 -4.68 8.35 14.56
CA ASP A 132 -3.90 7.80 13.46
C ASP A 132 -2.45 8.27 13.48
N MET A 133 -2.21 9.57 13.76
CA MET A 133 -0.87 10.11 13.95
C MET A 133 -0.13 9.42 15.11
N HIS A 134 -0.82 9.17 16.23
CA HIS A 134 -0.25 8.45 17.36
C HIS A 134 0.11 6.99 17.01
N THR A 135 -0.78 6.27 16.30
CA THR A 135 -0.50 4.91 15.84
C THR A 135 0.73 4.87 14.93
N VAL A 136 0.83 5.80 13.97
CA VAL A 136 2.00 5.90 13.10
C VAL A 136 3.24 6.33 13.87
N PHE A 137 3.14 7.19 14.88
CA PHE A 137 4.27 7.52 15.74
C PHE A 137 4.82 6.29 16.49
N GLY A 138 3.93 5.42 16.97
CA GLY A 138 4.31 4.11 17.54
C GLY A 138 5.03 3.22 16.51
N LEU A 139 4.54 3.17 15.27
CA LEU A 139 5.22 2.50 14.16
C LEU A 139 6.64 3.04 13.94
N VAL A 140 6.81 4.37 13.86
CA VAL A 140 8.13 5.03 13.68
C VAL A 140 9.10 4.60 14.78
N ALA A 141 8.66 4.67 16.04
CA ALA A 141 9.45 4.27 17.21
C ALA A 141 9.79 2.78 17.24
N ARG A 142 9.03 1.93 16.56
CA ARG A 142 9.25 0.48 16.54
C ARG A 142 10.16 0.04 15.38
N VAL A 143 9.97 0.62 14.19
CA VAL A 143 10.66 0.16 12.96
C VAL A 143 12.00 0.83 12.73
N HIS A 144 12.23 2.03 13.29
CA HIS A 144 13.47 2.79 13.14
C HIS A 144 13.93 2.92 11.68
N ARG A 145 12.98 3.15 10.76
CA ARG A 145 13.23 3.26 9.32
C ARG A 145 12.54 4.48 8.75
N TYR A 146 13.16 5.03 7.70
CA TYR A 146 12.56 6.07 6.90
C TYR A 146 11.46 5.49 6.00
N PRO A 147 10.36 6.23 5.78
CA PRO A 147 9.20 5.73 5.07
C PRO A 147 9.43 5.44 3.58
N ASP A 148 10.42 6.05 2.95
CA ASP A 148 10.86 5.72 1.58
C ASP A 148 11.49 4.32 1.50
N THR A 149 12.28 3.92 2.51
CA THR A 149 12.82 2.55 2.61
C THR A 149 11.74 1.49 2.87
N LEU A 150 10.53 1.92 3.17
CA LEU A 150 9.34 1.09 3.40
C LEU A 150 8.42 1.03 2.18
N GLY A 151 8.78 1.68 1.07
CA GLY A 151 8.01 1.70 -0.18
C GLY A 151 7.05 2.89 -0.32
N PHE A 152 7.06 3.85 0.61
CA PHE A 152 6.15 5.02 0.56
C PHE A 152 6.76 6.27 -0.09
N GLY A 153 7.94 6.15 -0.71
CA GLY A 153 8.69 7.27 -1.27
C GLY A 153 7.89 8.09 -2.28
N GLU A 154 7.24 7.44 -3.24
CA GLU A 154 6.45 8.12 -4.27
C GLU A 154 5.25 8.90 -3.70
N ARG A 155 4.56 8.32 -2.71
CA ARG A 155 3.42 8.97 -2.04
C ARG A 155 3.86 10.21 -1.27
N LEU A 156 5.01 10.14 -0.61
CA LEU A 156 5.58 11.29 0.10
C LEU A 156 6.08 12.36 -0.86
N GLN A 157 6.66 11.98 -2.00
CA GLN A 157 7.04 12.92 -3.06
C GLN A 157 5.80 13.64 -3.61
N ALA A 158 4.69 12.94 -3.82
CA ALA A 158 3.44 13.53 -4.26
C ALA A 158 2.93 14.59 -3.25
N ILE A 159 2.94 14.26 -1.95
CA ILE A 159 2.58 15.22 -0.90
C ILE A 159 3.53 16.42 -0.86
N ALA A 160 4.84 16.18 -0.96
CA ALA A 160 5.85 17.22 -0.96
C ALA A 160 5.66 18.20 -2.13
N ARG A 161 5.41 17.70 -3.33
CA ARG A 161 5.13 18.53 -4.51
C ARG A 161 3.92 19.43 -4.28
N VAL A 162 2.80 18.85 -3.87
CA VAL A 162 1.54 19.57 -3.63
C VAL A 162 1.65 20.66 -2.55
N ARG A 163 2.61 20.55 -1.63
CA ARG A 163 2.74 21.43 -0.47
C ARG A 163 3.88 22.44 -0.55
N LEU A 164 5.00 22.09 -1.17
CA LEU A 164 6.07 23.05 -1.42
C LEU A 164 5.66 24.10 -2.45
N ASP A 165 4.84 23.74 -3.45
CA ASP A 165 4.34 24.68 -4.46
C ASP A 165 3.38 25.74 -3.89
N ARG A 166 2.95 25.63 -2.62
CA ARG A 166 1.98 26.53 -1.98
C ARG A 166 2.55 27.43 -0.88
N GLU A 167 3.79 27.23 -0.44
CA GLU A 167 4.42 28.08 0.59
C GLU A 167 5.17 29.30 0.00
N GLU A 168 5.08 29.53 -1.31
CA GLU A 168 5.66 30.71 -1.99
C GLU A 168 4.76 31.96 -2.06
N GLU A 169 3.55 31.93 -1.49
CA GLU A 169 2.67 33.12 -1.47
C GLU A 169 2.62 33.75 -0.05
N PRO A 170 3.20 34.96 0.13
CA PRO A 170 3.35 35.62 1.44
C PRO A 170 2.05 36.20 2.02
#